data_AF-A0A7C2MXH8-F1
#
_entry.id   AF-A0A7C2MXH8-F1
#
_cell.length_a   1.000
_cell.length_b   1.000
_cell.length_c   1.000
_cell.angle_alpha   90.00
_cell.angle_beta   90.00
_cell.angle_gamma   90.00
#
_symmetry.space_group_name_H-M   'P 1'
#
loop_
_entity.id
_entity.type
_entity.pdbx_description
1 polymer ?
#
loop_
_entity_poly.entity_id
_entity_poly.type
_entity_poly.pdbx_seq_one_letter_code
_entity_poly.pdbx_strand_id
1 'polypeptide(L)'
;MNDHARFPYDEFIDGLEEAIYWHNAWFSRGMRQLILPTNGSEDLVARDAHLHCKLAGFFGYLPTPPGQEELKAQIEDLHQQMHALMREALLENAAGQQLNAETLDELEEAQAVFFITLHGLFRKVMEDKCAISKAA
;
A
#
# COMPACT_ATOMS: atom_id res chain seq x y z
N MET A 1 -3.60 -30.42 5.02
CA MET A 1 -4.78 -29.76 5.63
C MET A 1 -5.24 -28.71 4.64
N ASN A 2 -6.54 -28.45 4.48
CA ASN A 2 -7.00 -27.47 3.49
C ASN A 2 -6.75 -26.07 4.08
N ASP A 3 -5.60 -25.47 3.76
CA ASP A 3 -5.15 -24.19 4.35
C ASP A 3 -6.14 -23.05 4.06
N HIS A 4 -6.87 -23.15 2.96
CA HIS A 4 -8.02 -22.29 2.63
C HIS A 4 -9.13 -22.31 3.69
N ALA A 5 -9.42 -23.45 4.34
CA ALA A 5 -10.53 -23.53 5.30
C ALA A 5 -10.25 -22.83 6.65
N ARG A 6 -9.00 -22.42 6.92
CA ARG A 6 -8.59 -21.77 8.18
C ARG A 6 -8.14 -20.33 8.00
N PHE A 7 -8.05 -19.86 6.77
CA PHE A 7 -7.62 -18.51 6.48
C PHE A 7 -8.72 -17.49 6.88
N PRO A 8 -8.39 -16.41 7.62
CA PRO A 8 -9.36 -15.42 8.08
C PRO A 8 -9.75 -14.46 6.95
N TYR A 9 -10.50 -14.95 5.96
CA TYR A 9 -10.85 -14.19 4.76
C TYR A 9 -11.53 -12.85 5.06
N ASP A 10 -12.49 -12.82 5.98
CA ASP A 10 -13.25 -11.61 6.32
C ASP A 10 -12.32 -10.51 6.85
N GLU A 11 -11.51 -10.83 7.85
CA GLU A 11 -10.56 -9.90 8.45
C GLU A 11 -9.48 -9.44 7.45
N PHE A 12 -9.04 -10.33 6.56
CA PHE A 12 -8.06 -9.97 5.54
C PHE A 12 -8.64 -9.03 4.47
N ILE A 13 -9.89 -9.25 4.07
CA ILE A 13 -10.62 -8.38 3.13
C ILE A 13 -10.80 -7.00 3.76
N ASP A 14 -11.29 -6.92 5.00
CA ASP A 14 -11.46 -5.67 5.74
C ASP A 14 -10.13 -4.91 5.85
N GLY A 15 -9.03 -5.62 6.16
CA GLY A 15 -7.69 -5.05 6.21
C GLY A 15 -7.22 -4.46 4.87
N LEU A 16 -7.52 -5.13 3.75
CA LEU A 16 -7.21 -4.61 2.41
C LEU A 16 -8.03 -3.36 2.07
N GLU A 17 -9.33 -3.34 2.38
CA GLU A 17 -10.19 -2.17 2.14
C GLU A 17 -9.69 -0.95 2.93
N GLU A 18 -9.37 -1.15 4.23
CA GLU A 18 -8.77 -0.10 5.04
C GLU A 18 -7.44 0.38 4.46
N ALA A 19 -6.55 -0.53 4.07
CA ALA A 19 -5.27 -0.15 3.50
C ALA A 19 -5.43 0.65 2.20
N ILE A 20 -6.35 0.25 1.31
CA ILE A 20 -6.63 0.98 0.07
C ILE A 20 -7.12 2.39 0.38
N TYR A 21 -8.09 2.54 1.29
CA TYR A 21 -8.62 3.83 1.68
C TYR A 21 -7.53 4.74 2.26
N TRP A 22 -6.75 4.24 3.22
CA TRP A 22 -5.74 5.03 3.91
C TRP A 22 -4.58 5.43 3.01
N HIS A 23 -4.16 4.59 2.05
CA HIS A 23 -3.11 4.95 1.10
C HIS A 23 -3.56 6.00 0.08
N ASN A 24 -4.83 5.97 -0.36
CA ASN A 24 -5.36 7.04 -1.21
C ASN A 24 -5.38 8.39 -0.48
N ALA A 25 -5.81 8.39 0.79
CA ALA A 25 -5.80 9.58 1.62
C ALA A 25 -4.36 10.06 1.90
N TRP A 26 -3.44 9.14 2.18
CA TRP A 26 -2.01 9.43 2.40
C TRP A 26 -1.36 10.04 1.16
N PHE A 27 -1.54 9.43 -0.01
CA PHE A 27 -0.97 9.92 -1.26
C PHE A 27 -1.49 11.32 -1.61
N SER A 28 -2.80 11.55 -1.44
CA SER A 28 -3.42 12.86 -1.63
C SER A 28 -2.83 13.94 -0.71
N ARG A 29 -2.51 13.60 0.54
CA ARG A 29 -1.83 14.53 1.47
C ARG A 29 -0.41 14.83 1.01
N GLY A 30 0.33 13.82 0.54
CA GLY A 30 1.66 13.99 -0.03
C GLY A 30 1.65 14.95 -1.23
N MET A 31 0.78 14.69 -2.22
CA MET A 31 0.63 15.57 -3.39
C MET A 31 0.22 16.99 -3.01
N ARG A 32 -0.71 17.14 -2.05
CA ARG A 32 -1.10 18.46 -1.53
C ARG A 32 0.10 19.20 -0.94
N GLN A 33 0.99 18.52 -0.23
CA GLN A 33 2.16 19.12 0.41
C GLN A 33 3.26 19.47 -0.60
N LEU A 34 3.39 18.72 -1.70
CA LEU A 34 4.29 19.11 -2.80
C LEU A 34 3.83 20.45 -3.43
N ILE A 35 2.53 20.66 -3.55
CA ILE A 35 1.93 21.86 -4.15
C ILE A 35 1.87 23.04 -3.16
N LEU A 36 1.50 22.77 -1.91
CA LEU A 36 1.28 23.78 -0.87
C LEU A 36 2.36 23.65 0.20
N PRO A 37 3.19 24.69 0.43
CA PRO A 37 4.27 24.66 1.41
C PRO A 37 3.68 24.58 2.81
N THR A 38 3.54 23.35 3.30
CA THR A 38 3.03 22.99 4.62
C THR A 38 4.05 22.07 5.28
N ASN A 39 4.08 22.06 6.61
CA ASN A 39 5.00 21.17 7.33
C ASN A 39 4.66 19.72 7.05
N GLY A 40 5.69 18.90 6.83
CA GLY A 40 5.52 17.47 6.62
C GLY A 40 4.98 16.76 7.85
N SER A 41 3.93 15.95 7.64
CA SER A 41 3.46 15.03 8.65
C SER A 41 4.41 13.82 8.73
N GLU A 42 4.59 13.26 9.93
CA GLU A 42 5.55 12.18 10.17
C GLU A 42 5.26 10.93 9.32
N ASP A 43 3.98 10.64 9.03
CA ASP A 43 3.56 9.53 8.16
C ASP A 43 3.99 9.69 6.69
N LEU A 44 4.46 10.87 6.28
CA LEU A 44 5.00 11.13 4.95
C LEU A 44 6.53 11.17 4.94
N VAL A 45 7.17 11.74 5.97
CA VAL A 45 8.61 12.06 5.92
C VAL A 45 9.50 11.14 6.77
N ALA A 46 8.92 10.40 7.73
CA ALA A 46 9.69 9.48 8.55
C ALA A 46 10.25 8.33 7.69
N ARG A 47 11.49 7.93 7.98
CA ARG A 47 12.19 6.88 7.21
C ARG A 47 11.49 5.52 7.29
N ASP A 48 10.81 5.28 8.40
CA ASP A 48 10.09 4.07 8.74
C ASP A 48 8.56 4.24 8.62
N ALA A 49 8.06 5.32 7.99
CA ALA A 49 6.63 5.58 7.86
C ALA A 49 5.83 4.41 7.27
N HIS A 50 6.42 3.70 6.30
CA HIS A 50 5.83 2.49 5.71
C HIS A 50 5.55 1.40 6.76
N LEU A 51 6.34 1.27 7.83
CA LEU A 51 6.13 0.27 8.88
C LEU A 51 4.97 0.60 9.83
N HIS A 52 4.54 1.87 9.85
CA HIS A 52 3.51 2.36 10.77
C HIS A 52 2.14 2.56 10.08
N CYS A 53 2.03 2.19 8.81
CA CYS A 53 0.79 2.32 8.06
C CYS A 53 -0.17 1.15 8.32
N LYS A 54 -1.43 1.30 7.89
CA LYS A 54 -2.46 0.26 8.06
C LYS A 54 -2.12 -1.04 7.34
N LEU A 55 -1.50 -0.97 6.17
CA LEU A 55 -1.08 -2.14 5.40
C LEU A 55 -0.04 -2.95 6.19
N ALA A 56 1.05 -2.31 6.63
CA ALA A 56 2.09 -2.96 7.43
C ALA A 56 1.53 -3.56 8.73
N GLY A 57 0.56 -2.88 9.34
CA GLY A 57 -0.19 -3.40 10.48
C GLY A 57 -0.77 -4.79 10.18
N PHE A 58 -1.70 -4.91 9.23
CA PHE A 58 -2.37 -6.19 9.02
C PHE A 58 -1.55 -7.25 8.28
N PHE A 59 -0.68 -6.85 7.34
CA PHE A 59 0.27 -7.78 6.70
C PHE A 59 1.27 -8.39 7.69
N GLY A 60 1.52 -7.71 8.81
CA GLY A 60 2.43 -8.16 9.86
C GLY A 60 1.84 -9.20 10.81
N TYR A 61 0.52 -9.21 11.04
CA TYR A 61 -0.12 -10.15 12.00
C TYR A 61 -1.03 -11.20 11.34
N LEU A 62 -1.60 -10.92 10.17
CA LEU A 62 -2.39 -11.92 9.45
C LEU A 62 -1.50 -12.87 8.64
N PRO A 63 -1.90 -14.15 8.51
CA PRO A 63 -1.20 -15.07 7.63
C PRO A 63 -1.27 -14.59 6.18
N THR A 64 -0.33 -15.03 5.36
CA THR A 64 -0.38 -14.85 3.91
C THR A 64 -1.55 -15.65 3.31
N PRO A 65 -2.33 -15.10 2.36
CA PRO A 65 -3.34 -15.87 1.64
C PRO A 65 -2.72 -17.07 0.93
N PRO A 66 -3.35 -18.25 0.94
CA PRO A 66 -2.75 -19.46 0.38
C PRO A 66 -2.33 -19.28 -1.09
N GLY A 67 -1.06 -19.56 -1.40
CA GLY A 67 -0.52 -19.46 -2.76
C GLY A 67 -0.31 -18.04 -3.26
N GLN A 68 -0.33 -17.03 -2.36
CA GLN A 68 -0.11 -15.61 -2.70
C GLN A 68 1.18 -15.06 -2.06
N GLU A 69 2.15 -15.92 -1.71
CA GLU A 69 3.42 -15.52 -1.08
C GLU A 69 4.22 -14.54 -1.95
N GLU A 70 4.36 -14.84 -3.24
CA GLU A 70 5.07 -13.97 -4.19
C GLU A 70 4.36 -12.63 -4.37
N LEU A 71 3.03 -12.65 -4.47
CA LEU A 71 2.23 -11.44 -4.63
C LEU A 71 2.28 -10.55 -3.38
N LYS A 72 2.26 -11.15 -2.18
CA LYS A 72 2.43 -10.42 -0.92
C LYS A 72 3.80 -9.76 -0.84
N ALA A 73 4.87 -10.49 -1.16
CA ALA A 73 6.23 -9.94 -1.18
C ALA A 73 6.36 -8.78 -2.18
N GLN A 74 5.78 -8.93 -3.38
CA GLN A 74 5.76 -7.87 -4.38
C GLN A 74 5.04 -6.61 -3.87
N ILE A 75 3.92 -6.77 -3.16
CA ILE A 75 3.19 -5.63 -2.56
C ILE A 75 4.05 -4.95 -1.49
N GLU A 76 4.77 -5.71 -0.66
CA GLU A 76 5.65 -5.16 0.37
C GLU A 76 6.79 -4.31 -0.24
N ASP A 77 7.41 -4.79 -1.31
CA ASP A 77 8.45 -4.06 -2.05
C ASP A 77 7.90 -2.75 -2.67
N LEU A 78 6.77 -2.84 -3.39
CA LEU A 78 6.11 -1.69 -4.01
C LEU A 78 5.64 -0.65 -2.98
N HIS A 79 5.13 -1.13 -1.84
CA HIS A 79 4.71 -0.29 -0.73
C HIS A 79 5.90 0.51 -0.16
N GLN A 80 7.03 -0.17 0.09
CA GLN A 80 8.24 0.51 0.56
C GLN A 80 8.76 1.51 -0.47
N GLN A 81 8.76 1.16 -1.75
CA GLN A 81 9.18 2.04 -2.85
C GLN A 81 8.31 3.30 -2.93
N MET A 82 6.99 3.16 -2.91
CA MET A 82 6.05 4.29 -2.98
C MET A 82 6.24 5.26 -1.80
N HIS A 83 6.43 4.73 -0.59
CA HIS A 83 6.74 5.56 0.59
C HIS A 83 8.08 6.28 0.46
N ALA A 84 9.11 5.59 -0.05
CA ALA A 84 10.44 6.18 -0.22
C ALA A 84 10.42 7.33 -1.23
N LEU A 85 9.80 7.14 -2.39
CA LEU A 85 9.69 8.17 -3.43
C LEU A 85 8.93 9.40 -2.94
N MET A 86 7.78 9.21 -2.29
CA MET A 86 6.99 10.32 -1.75
C MET A 86 7.81 11.11 -0.71
N ARG A 87 8.51 10.39 0.17
CA ARG A 87 9.39 11.00 1.17
C ARG A 87 10.50 11.83 0.51
N GLU A 88 11.17 11.27 -0.49
CA GLU A 88 12.27 11.94 -1.21
C GLU A 88 11.77 13.22 -1.88
N ALA A 89 10.70 13.14 -2.67
CA ALA A 89 10.10 14.31 -3.32
C ALA A 89 9.73 15.41 -2.31
N LEU A 90 9.16 15.05 -1.15
CA LEU A 90 8.80 16.02 -0.12
C LEU A 90 10.02 16.69 0.52
N LEU A 91 11.11 15.96 0.72
CA LEU A 91 12.33 16.51 1.30
C LEU A 91 13.08 17.39 0.30
N GLU A 92 13.13 17.01 -0.97
CA GLU A 92 13.71 17.82 -2.04
C GLU A 92 12.96 19.14 -2.20
N ASN A 93 11.62 19.08 -2.24
CA ASN A 93 10.76 20.26 -2.30
C ASN A 93 10.95 21.15 -1.06
N ALA A 94 11.05 20.57 0.14
CA ALA A 94 11.32 21.31 1.37
C ALA A 94 12.72 21.96 1.40
N ALA A 95 13.69 21.38 0.69
CA ALA A 95 15.02 21.95 0.49
C ALA A 95 15.05 23.06 -0.58
N GLY A 96 13.89 23.39 -1.19
CA GLY A 96 13.77 24.40 -2.23
C GLY A 96 14.23 23.91 -3.61
N GLN A 97 14.40 22.60 -3.79
CA GLN A 97 14.66 22.03 -5.11
C GLN A 97 13.37 22.02 -5.93
N GLN A 98 13.48 22.39 -7.19
CA GLN A 98 12.36 22.35 -8.11
C GLN A 98 12.10 20.89 -8.50
N LEU A 99 10.92 20.38 -8.16
CA LEU A 99 10.44 19.08 -8.65
C LEU A 99 10.34 19.15 -10.18
N ASN A 100 10.94 18.17 -10.85
CA ASN A 100 10.81 18.03 -12.29
C ASN A 100 9.61 17.12 -12.62
N ALA A 101 9.25 17.05 -13.90
CA ALA A 101 8.13 16.21 -14.35
C ALA A 101 8.41 14.72 -14.12
N GLU A 102 9.66 14.28 -14.27
CA GLU A 102 10.08 12.89 -14.10
C GLU A 102 9.81 12.38 -12.68
N THR A 103 10.09 13.16 -11.63
CA THR A 103 9.76 12.82 -10.24
C THR A 103 8.25 12.64 -10.03
N LEU A 104 7.43 13.45 -10.69
CA LEU A 104 5.97 13.34 -10.58
C LEU A 104 5.45 12.11 -11.34
N ASP A 105 6.02 11.82 -12.51
CA ASP A 105 5.70 10.62 -13.30
C ASP A 105 6.08 9.35 -12.52
N GLU A 106 7.25 9.32 -11.86
CA GLU A 106 7.69 8.21 -11.01
C GLU A 106 6.77 7.98 -9.81
N LEU A 107 6.28 9.05 -9.18
CA LEU A 107 5.31 8.96 -8.08
C LEU A 107 3.97 8.39 -8.55
N GLU A 108 3.48 8.85 -9.71
CA GLU A 108 2.23 8.35 -10.30
C GLU A 108 2.37 6.87 -10.67
N GLU A 109 3.47 6.47 -11.30
CA GLU A 109 3.73 5.08 -11.68
C GLU A 109 3.84 4.19 -10.44
N ALA A 110 4.61 4.59 -9.43
CA ALA A 110 4.74 3.82 -8.19
C ALA A 110 3.39 3.65 -7.49
N GLN A 111 2.57 4.71 -7.43
CA GLN A 111 1.21 4.63 -6.90
C GLN A 111 0.36 3.65 -7.71
N ALA A 112 0.34 3.79 -9.04
CA ALA A 112 -0.48 2.97 -9.91
C ALA A 112 -0.12 1.49 -9.81
N VAL A 113 1.17 1.14 -9.88
CA VAL A 113 1.65 -0.23 -9.81
C VAL A 113 1.36 -0.85 -8.45
N PHE A 114 1.56 -0.10 -7.36
CA PHE A 114 1.18 -0.53 -6.01
C PHE A 114 -0.32 -0.86 -5.93
N PHE A 115 -1.21 0.06 -6.35
CA PHE A 115 -2.65 -0.18 -6.27
C PHE A 115 -3.12 -1.28 -7.21
N ILE A 116 -2.59 -1.40 -8.42
CA ILE A 116 -2.93 -2.50 -9.34
C ILE A 116 -2.62 -3.85 -8.69
N THR A 117 -1.46 -3.96 -8.07
CA THR A 117 -0.99 -5.20 -7.42
C THR A 117 -1.83 -5.49 -6.18
N LEU A 118 -2.12 -4.48 -5.34
CA LEU A 118 -2.94 -4.61 -4.15
C LEU A 118 -4.39 -5.03 -4.47
N HIS A 119 -5.00 -4.42 -5.49
CA HIS A 119 -6.34 -4.83 -5.96
C HIS A 119 -6.32 -6.22 -6.63
N GLY A 120 -5.18 -6.62 -7.21
CA GLY A 120 -4.94 -7.98 -7.68
C GLY A 120 -5.07 -9.00 -6.54
N LEU A 121 -4.40 -8.75 -5.41
CA LEU A 121 -4.51 -9.59 -4.22
C LEU A 121 -5.94 -9.59 -3.65
N PHE A 122 -6.57 -8.41 -3.56
CA PHE A 122 -7.96 -8.29 -3.11
C PHE A 122 -8.91 -9.18 -3.92
N ARG A 123 -8.79 -9.15 -5.25
CA ARG A 123 -9.60 -10.00 -6.13
C ARG A 123 -9.36 -11.47 -5.86
N LYS A 124 -8.10 -11.89 -5.68
CA LYS A 124 -7.75 -13.29 -5.38
C LYS A 124 -8.36 -13.78 -4.07
N VAL A 125 -8.24 -12.98 -3.02
CA VAL A 125 -8.81 -13.31 -1.69
C VAL A 125 -10.35 -13.42 -1.77
N MET A 126 -11.00 -12.53 -2.53
CA MET A 126 -12.45 -12.58 -2.76
C MET A 126 -12.88 -13.80 -3.59
N GLU A 127 -12.14 -14.15 -4.65
CA GLU A 127 -12.36 -15.34 -5.48
C GLU A 127 -12.30 -16.61 -4.65
N ASP A 128 -11.27 -16.75 -3.80
CA ASP A 128 -11.08 -17.89 -2.92
C ASP A 128 -12.22 -18.02 -1.89
N LYS A 129 -12.58 -16.93 -1.21
CA LYS A 129 -13.70 -16.91 -0.26
C LYS A 129 -15.01 -17.36 -0.91
N CYS A 130 -15.27 -16.87 -2.13
CA CYS A 130 -16.44 -17.27 -2.91
C CYS A 130 -16.42 -18.76 -3.27
N ALA A 131 -15.27 -19.31 -3.65
CA ALA A 131 -15.13 -20.71 -4.00
C ALA A 131 -15.40 -21.63 -2.79
N ILE A 132 -14.88 -21.27 -1.61
CA ILE A 132 -15.12 -22.01 -0.35
C ILE A 132 -16.59 -21.97 0.02
N SER A 133 -17.24 -20.80 -0.07
CA SER A 133 -18.66 -20.63 0.27
C SER A 133 -19.59 -21.45 -0.63
N LYS A 134 -19.19 -21.78 -1.86
CA LYS A 134 -19.96 -22.63 -2.79
C LYS A 134 -19.73 -24.12 -2.57
N ALA A 135 -18.62 -24.49 -1.92
CA ALA A 135 -18.25 -25.88 -1.66
C ALA A 135 -18.73 -26.39 -0.29
N ALA A 136 -19.16 -25.48 0.59
CA ALA A 136 -19.81 -25.76 1.88
C ALA A 136 -21.32 -25.99 1.71
#